data_AF-A0A962EEP4-F1
#
_entry.id   AF-A0A962EEP4-F1
#
_cell.length_a   1.000
_cell.length_b   1.000
_cell.length_c   1.000
_cell.angle_alpha   90.00
_cell.angle_beta   90.00
_cell.angle_gamma   90.00
#
_symmetry.space_group_name_H-M   'P 1'
#
loop_
_entity.id
_entity.type
_entity.pdbx_description
1 polymer ?
#
loop_
_entity_poly.entity_id
_entity_poly.type
_entity_poly.pdbx_seq_one_letter_code
_entity_poly.pdbx_strand_id
1 'polypeptide(L)'
;PISRDGVVAGDFVMLLGYPGITWRSLLAEEMRERRERFFVRREEIFGEWIEILQKASAGDPAGSIAVAANVKSILNRHKNAQGQIAGLDRGQIVQKQLAADNAVAAWARQHREHAGALDARAGLRALLAEREQSWERDFLLNLIPMGVESVAGGIPPLPKSLYFGATLAHNAIEQTLADEARAEGFRTADQQKLRDRLRREQQNYYGPADQQLFAALVRRALALPKDQRIAAVDRHFGKLSQDRIEARIAELYEQSALLDADIREQMLTESKDALRARGDALLDFAIDWNQDLRALREREHQWASRSAIHRPIWRRAVRAQAGKPIAPDANGSLRISFAHIKGYVPRDGIRYTPFTTLSGALEKHTGKDPFDLPAAVRTAARTPGKRWLQEDLNDLPINFLADGDTSGGNSGSPVVNAMGELVGINFDRVWENVAGDFGFNPALSRNISVDIRYLLWLLDRVEHADELLRELGVEREL
;
A
#
# COMPACT_ATOMS: atom_id res chain seq x y z
N PRO A 1 9.26 -28.75 6.48
CA PRO A 1 9.88 -29.12 7.78
C PRO A 1 10.19 -27.84 8.55
N ILE A 2 10.08 -27.86 9.88
CA ILE A 2 10.45 -26.73 10.75
C ILE A 2 11.83 -27.00 11.33
N SER A 3 12.70 -25.99 11.31
CA SER A 3 14.02 -26.10 11.93
C SER A 3 13.89 -26.13 13.45
N ARG A 4 14.64 -27.03 14.08
CA ARG A 4 14.71 -27.14 15.56
C ARG A 4 15.79 -26.23 16.15
N ASP A 5 16.85 -25.98 15.39
CA ASP A 5 18.02 -25.22 15.84
C ASP A 5 17.87 -23.72 15.56
N GLY A 6 16.98 -23.36 14.63
CA GLY A 6 16.77 -21.97 14.22
C GLY A 6 17.90 -21.48 13.32
N VAL A 7 18.38 -20.26 13.57
CA VAL A 7 19.49 -19.64 12.84
C VAL A 7 20.41 -18.85 13.76
N VAL A 8 21.65 -18.65 13.33
CA VAL A 8 22.65 -17.78 13.96
C VAL A 8 23.15 -16.70 12.99
N ALA A 9 23.97 -15.77 13.49
CA ALA A 9 24.49 -14.69 12.68
C ALA A 9 25.41 -15.22 11.56
N GLY A 10 25.17 -14.78 10.33
CA GLY A 10 25.92 -15.19 9.14
C GLY A 10 25.27 -16.33 8.36
N ASP A 11 24.29 -17.04 8.93
CA ASP A 11 23.62 -18.14 8.24
C ASP A 11 22.93 -17.69 6.96
N PHE A 12 22.98 -18.54 5.95
CA PHE A 12 22.19 -18.38 4.73
C PHE A 12 20.71 -18.59 5.01
N VAL A 13 19.89 -17.71 4.46
CA VAL A 13 18.43 -17.88 4.40
C VAL A 13 17.90 -17.43 3.06
N MET A 14 16.71 -17.92 2.70
CA MET A 14 15.96 -17.42 1.56
C MET A 14 14.51 -17.12 1.93
N LEU A 15 13.97 -16.08 1.30
CA LEU A 15 12.60 -15.64 1.49
C LEU A 15 11.82 -15.90 0.21
N LEU A 16 10.66 -16.53 0.35
CA LEU A 16 9.76 -16.83 -0.75
C LEU A 16 8.45 -16.07 -0.53
N GLY A 17 8.01 -15.29 -1.52
CA GLY A 17 6.85 -14.43 -1.33
C GLY A 17 6.31 -13.82 -2.59
N TYR A 18 5.22 -13.07 -2.43
CA TYR A 18 4.51 -12.39 -3.50
C TYR A 18 4.64 -10.87 -3.30
N PRO A 19 5.86 -10.29 -3.52
CA PRO A 19 6.02 -8.85 -3.42
C PRO A 19 5.06 -8.16 -4.39
N GLY A 20 4.35 -7.15 -3.89
CA GLY A 20 3.31 -6.43 -4.62
C GLY A 20 3.89 -5.64 -5.79
N ILE A 21 4.50 -4.48 -5.51
CA ILE A 21 4.98 -3.56 -6.55
C ILE A 21 6.32 -2.93 -6.12
N THR A 22 7.27 -2.89 -7.05
CA THR A 22 8.47 -2.04 -6.96
C THR A 22 8.59 -1.17 -8.22
N TRP A 23 9.46 -0.17 -8.17
CA TRP A 23 9.58 0.88 -9.19
C TRP A 23 11.02 1.08 -9.68
N ARG A 24 11.85 0.04 -9.62
CA ARG A 24 13.28 0.07 -10.00
C ARG A 24 13.50 0.15 -11.50
N SER A 25 12.44 -0.05 -12.29
CA SER A 25 12.45 0.12 -13.75
C SER A 25 12.10 1.53 -14.22
N LEU A 26 11.74 2.43 -13.30
CA LEU A 26 11.46 3.83 -13.59
C LEU A 26 12.71 4.59 -14.02
N LEU A 27 12.51 5.61 -14.86
CA LEU A 27 13.51 6.65 -15.11
C LEU A 27 13.66 7.54 -13.87
N ALA A 28 14.79 8.24 -13.77
CA ALA A 28 15.04 9.20 -12.72
C ALA A 28 13.95 10.27 -12.62
N GLU A 29 13.48 10.79 -13.76
CA GLU A 29 12.41 11.80 -13.79
C GLU A 29 11.07 11.27 -13.27
N GLU A 30 10.78 9.99 -13.47
CA GLU A 30 9.58 9.34 -12.95
C GLU A 30 9.71 9.06 -11.44
N MET A 31 10.89 8.64 -10.98
CA MET A 31 11.17 8.55 -9.54
C MET A 31 11.09 9.91 -8.86
N ARG A 32 11.53 10.98 -9.53
CA ARG A 32 11.42 12.37 -9.08
C ARG A 32 9.96 12.76 -8.92
N GLU A 33 9.11 12.52 -9.90
CA GLU A 33 7.66 12.79 -9.79
C GLU A 33 7.06 12.08 -8.56
N ARG A 34 7.40 10.80 -8.38
CA ARG A 34 6.89 10.01 -7.26
C ARG A 34 7.30 10.60 -5.92
N ARG A 35 8.55 11.07 -5.80
CA ARG A 35 9.01 11.84 -4.65
C ARG A 35 8.18 13.13 -4.55
N GLU A 36 8.39 14.05 -5.48
CA GLU A 36 8.06 15.48 -5.36
C GLU A 36 6.56 15.74 -5.35
N ARG A 37 5.78 14.84 -5.95
CA ARG A 37 4.33 14.98 -6.09
C ARG A 37 3.60 13.87 -5.34
N PHE A 38 3.78 12.61 -5.74
CA PHE A 38 2.94 11.52 -5.22
C PHE A 38 3.04 11.32 -3.72
N PHE A 39 4.25 11.15 -3.17
CA PHE A 39 4.40 10.94 -1.74
C PHE A 39 4.12 12.21 -0.94
N VAL A 40 4.45 13.39 -1.47
CA VAL A 40 4.12 14.67 -0.83
C VAL A 40 2.61 14.84 -0.69
N ARG A 41 1.83 14.68 -1.77
CA ARG A 41 0.36 14.77 -1.67
C ARG A 41 -0.25 13.67 -0.83
N ARG A 42 0.30 12.46 -0.90
CA ARG A 42 -0.14 11.37 -0.03
C ARG A 42 0.08 11.72 1.44
N GLU A 43 1.23 12.26 1.81
CA GLU A 43 1.49 12.71 3.18
C GLU A 43 0.51 13.80 3.60
N GLU A 44 0.39 14.87 2.83
CA GLU A 44 -0.45 16.04 3.12
C GLU A 44 -1.93 15.68 3.28
N ILE A 45 -2.52 14.99 2.30
CA ILE A 45 -3.96 14.68 2.29
C ILE A 45 -4.27 13.64 3.36
N PHE A 46 -3.44 12.61 3.51
CA PHE A 46 -3.71 11.58 4.53
C PHE A 46 -3.49 12.10 5.95
N GLY A 47 -2.60 13.09 6.15
CA GLY A 47 -2.51 13.82 7.41
C GLY A 47 -3.82 14.54 7.73
N GLU A 48 -4.33 15.35 6.79
CA GLU A 48 -5.62 16.06 6.96
C GLU A 48 -6.78 15.09 7.23
N TRP A 49 -6.85 13.97 6.50
CA TRP A 49 -7.93 13.00 6.66
C TRP A 49 -7.89 12.25 7.99
N ILE A 50 -6.70 11.92 8.50
CA ILE A 50 -6.56 11.33 9.84
C ILE A 50 -7.11 12.29 10.88
N GLU A 51 -6.75 13.57 10.81
CA GLU A 51 -7.27 14.58 11.73
C GLU A 51 -8.79 14.72 11.64
N ILE A 52 -9.36 14.77 10.43
CA ILE A 52 -10.81 14.86 10.24
C ILE A 52 -11.50 13.65 10.87
N LEU A 53 -11.05 12.43 10.56
CA LEU A 53 -11.64 11.20 11.09
C LEU A 53 -11.58 11.15 12.62
N GLN A 54 -10.44 11.51 13.21
CA GLN A 54 -10.25 11.50 14.66
C GLN A 54 -11.05 12.58 15.37
N LYS A 55 -11.04 13.82 14.85
CA LYS A 55 -11.79 14.95 15.44
C LYS A 55 -13.30 14.72 15.35
N ALA A 56 -13.79 14.27 14.20
CA ALA A 56 -15.21 14.04 13.99
C ALA A 56 -15.76 12.89 14.85
N SER A 57 -14.97 11.84 15.09
CA SER A 57 -15.39 10.69 15.91
C SER A 57 -15.06 10.83 17.41
N ALA A 58 -14.39 11.90 17.82
CA ALA A 58 -13.98 12.10 19.20
C ALA A 58 -15.21 12.19 20.13
N GLY A 59 -15.23 11.35 21.17
CA GLY A 59 -16.33 11.31 22.13
C GLY A 59 -17.56 10.51 21.68
N ASP A 60 -17.56 9.95 20.46
CA ASP A 60 -18.59 9.05 19.94
C ASP A 60 -18.01 7.62 19.81
N PRO A 61 -18.35 6.67 20.69
CA PRO A 61 -17.86 5.30 20.62
C PRO A 61 -18.22 4.59 19.30
N ALA A 62 -19.42 4.81 18.77
CA ALA A 62 -19.86 4.19 17.52
C ALA A 62 -19.08 4.77 16.33
N GLY A 63 -18.91 6.10 16.30
CA GLY A 63 -18.07 6.78 15.32
C GLY A 63 -16.62 6.33 15.38
N SER A 64 -16.05 6.22 16.58
CA SER A 64 -14.67 5.77 16.81
C SER A 64 -14.44 4.35 16.26
N ILE A 65 -15.39 3.45 16.49
CA ILE A 65 -15.36 2.08 15.96
C ILE A 65 -15.45 2.10 14.42
N ALA A 66 -16.40 2.86 13.86
CA ALA A 66 -16.62 2.92 12.41
C ALA A 66 -15.38 3.44 11.65
N VAL A 67 -14.64 4.42 12.21
CA VAL A 67 -13.47 4.99 11.51
C VAL A 67 -12.16 4.26 11.81
N ALA A 68 -12.07 3.42 12.85
CA ALA A 68 -10.83 2.84 13.34
C ALA A 68 -10.00 2.13 12.25
N ALA A 69 -10.64 1.30 11.44
CA ALA A 69 -9.97 0.57 10.35
C ALA A 69 -9.44 1.53 9.27
N ASN A 70 -10.21 2.55 8.92
CA ASN A 70 -9.82 3.59 7.95
C ASN A 70 -8.63 4.40 8.47
N VAL A 71 -8.70 4.88 9.72
CA VAL A 71 -7.63 5.64 10.38
C VAL A 71 -6.34 4.82 10.39
N LYS A 72 -6.40 3.54 10.79
CA LYS A 72 -5.23 2.65 10.79
C LYS A 72 -4.62 2.50 9.38
N SER A 73 -5.45 2.28 8.37
CA SER A 73 -5.01 2.12 6.98
C SER A 73 -4.33 3.38 6.43
N ILE A 74 -4.95 4.55 6.65
CA ILE A 74 -4.44 5.84 6.19
C ILE A 74 -3.17 6.23 6.96
N LEU A 75 -3.11 5.99 8.27
CA LEU A 75 -1.92 6.23 9.09
C LEU A 75 -0.71 5.43 8.59
N ASN A 76 -0.89 4.16 8.25
CA ASN A 76 0.16 3.34 7.66
C ASN A 76 0.68 3.93 6.34
N ARG A 77 -0.21 4.53 5.53
CA ARG A 77 0.16 5.15 4.24
C ARG A 77 0.82 6.51 4.40
N HIS A 78 0.37 7.30 5.36
CA HIS A 78 0.97 8.56 5.72
C HIS A 78 2.42 8.33 6.19
N LYS A 79 2.62 7.40 7.14
CA LYS A 79 3.97 7.01 7.59
C LYS A 79 4.82 6.42 6.46
N ASN A 80 4.21 5.61 5.58
CA ASN A 80 4.92 5.11 4.40
C ASN A 80 5.38 6.24 3.48
N ALA A 81 4.54 7.24 3.21
CA ALA A 81 4.91 8.39 2.38
C ALA A 81 6.09 9.15 2.99
N GLN A 82 6.06 9.41 4.31
CA GLN A 82 7.18 10.02 5.04
C GLN A 82 8.47 9.21 4.92
N GLY A 83 8.39 7.88 5.08
CA GLY A 83 9.54 6.99 4.95
C GLY A 83 10.09 6.91 3.53
N GLN A 84 9.22 6.93 2.51
CA GLN A 84 9.62 6.96 1.11
C GLN A 84 10.31 8.28 0.77
N ILE A 85 9.75 9.40 1.23
CA ILE A 85 10.35 10.73 1.09
C ILE A 85 11.75 10.74 1.71
N ALA A 86 11.86 10.44 3.00
CA ALA A 86 13.14 10.45 3.71
C ALA A 86 14.15 9.44 3.12
N GLY A 87 13.68 8.27 2.69
CA GLY A 87 14.51 7.22 2.11
C GLY A 87 15.05 7.58 0.73
N LEU A 88 14.23 8.16 -0.15
CA LEU A 88 14.65 8.63 -1.48
C LEU A 88 15.72 9.72 -1.37
N ASP A 89 15.55 10.66 -0.42
CA ASP A 89 16.50 11.76 -0.20
C ASP A 89 17.82 11.28 0.40
N ARG A 90 17.74 10.57 1.55
CA ARG A 90 18.92 10.03 2.26
C ARG A 90 19.72 9.09 1.37
N GLY A 91 19.03 8.30 0.56
CA GLY A 91 19.66 7.36 -0.37
C GLY A 91 20.19 8.02 -1.66
N GLN A 92 19.85 9.28 -1.92
CA GLN A 92 20.09 9.98 -3.19
C GLN A 92 19.64 9.15 -4.39
N ILE A 93 18.48 8.48 -4.26
CA ILE A 93 18.05 7.43 -5.21
C ILE A 93 17.78 8.03 -6.59
N VAL A 94 17.13 9.20 -6.64
CA VAL A 94 16.84 9.90 -7.90
C VAL A 94 18.13 10.30 -8.61
N GLN A 95 19.12 10.81 -7.89
CA GLN A 95 20.42 11.22 -8.46
C GLN A 95 21.22 10.01 -8.96
N LYS A 96 21.21 8.91 -8.21
CA LYS A 96 21.84 7.65 -8.63
C LYS A 96 21.16 7.07 -9.88
N GLN A 97 19.82 7.10 -9.93
CA GLN A 97 19.08 6.67 -11.12
C GLN A 97 19.39 7.57 -12.31
N LEU A 98 19.52 8.89 -12.12
CA LEU A 98 19.87 9.82 -13.20
C LEU A 98 21.26 9.53 -13.76
N ALA A 99 22.24 9.26 -12.89
CA ALA A 99 23.57 8.84 -13.30
C ALA A 99 23.53 7.52 -14.09
N ALA A 100 22.76 6.53 -13.60
CA ALA A 100 22.57 5.25 -14.28
C ALA A 100 21.91 5.42 -15.66
N ASP A 101 20.83 6.22 -15.75
CA ASP A 101 20.13 6.48 -17.00
C ASP A 101 21.04 7.18 -18.02
N ASN A 102 21.88 8.11 -17.56
CA ASN A 102 22.84 8.79 -18.42
C ASN A 102 23.96 7.86 -18.90
N ALA A 103 24.43 6.95 -18.04
CA ALA A 103 25.40 5.93 -18.41
C ALA A 103 24.84 4.97 -19.47
N VAL A 104 23.60 4.51 -19.30
CA VAL A 104 22.92 3.65 -20.30
C VAL A 104 22.73 4.39 -21.62
N ALA A 105 22.32 5.67 -21.59
CA ALA A 105 22.18 6.46 -22.81
C ALA A 105 23.52 6.69 -23.53
N ALA A 106 24.61 6.97 -22.79
CA ALA A 106 25.94 7.11 -23.35
C ALA A 106 26.44 5.80 -23.99
N TRP A 107 26.24 4.67 -23.28
CA TRP A 107 26.55 3.34 -23.77
C TRP A 107 25.77 3.00 -25.04
N ALA A 108 24.44 3.24 -25.06
CA ALA A 108 23.59 2.95 -26.21
C ALA A 108 23.98 3.71 -27.48
N ARG A 109 24.55 4.93 -27.38
CA ARG A 109 25.07 5.67 -28.55
C ARG A 109 26.21 4.95 -29.26
N GLN A 110 26.97 4.14 -28.53
CA GLN A 110 28.12 3.40 -29.05
C GLN A 110 27.74 1.98 -29.55
N HIS A 111 26.51 1.54 -29.29
CA HIS A 111 26.02 0.18 -29.57
C HIS A 111 24.81 0.26 -30.50
N ARG A 112 25.03 0.12 -31.80
CA ARG A 112 24.02 0.38 -32.86
C ARG A 112 22.73 -0.43 -32.66
N GLU A 113 22.85 -1.67 -32.21
CA GLU A 113 21.75 -2.57 -31.89
C GLU A 113 20.87 -2.08 -30.72
N HIS A 114 21.36 -1.13 -29.92
CA HIS A 114 20.65 -0.50 -28.81
C HIS A 114 20.32 0.98 -29.04
N ALA A 115 20.55 1.52 -30.24
CA ALA A 115 20.32 2.94 -30.54
C ALA A 115 18.87 3.39 -30.25
N GLY A 116 17.87 2.52 -30.48
CA GLY A 116 16.45 2.78 -30.21
C GLY A 116 16.13 3.02 -28.72
N ALA A 117 17.05 2.74 -27.80
CA ALA A 117 16.89 3.07 -26.39
C ALA A 117 16.83 4.59 -26.14
N LEU A 118 17.47 5.40 -26.98
CA LEU A 118 17.44 6.86 -26.86
C LEU A 118 16.04 7.41 -27.15
N ASP A 119 15.43 6.95 -28.26
CA ASP A 119 14.06 7.30 -28.62
C ASP A 119 13.06 6.78 -27.60
N ALA A 120 13.28 5.56 -27.08
CA ALA A 120 12.46 5.02 -26.01
C ALA A 120 12.52 5.87 -24.73
N ARG A 121 13.72 6.29 -24.31
CA ARG A 121 13.87 7.20 -23.15
C ARG A 121 13.18 8.54 -23.41
N ALA A 122 13.34 9.11 -24.61
CA ALA A 122 12.66 10.35 -24.98
C ALA A 122 11.13 10.21 -24.95
N GLY A 123 10.59 9.11 -25.49
CA GLY A 123 9.17 8.80 -25.46
C GLY A 123 8.61 8.68 -24.05
N LEU A 124 9.30 7.97 -23.14
CA LEU A 124 8.92 7.89 -21.73
C LEU A 124 8.91 9.27 -21.05
N ARG A 125 9.90 10.12 -21.33
CA ARG A 125 9.94 11.49 -20.79
C ARG A 125 8.82 12.37 -21.32
N ALA A 126 8.47 12.25 -22.60
CA ALA A 126 7.33 12.95 -23.18
C ALA A 126 6.00 12.52 -22.54
N LEU A 127 5.81 11.21 -22.33
CA LEU A 127 4.65 10.66 -21.63
C LEU A 127 4.55 11.15 -20.17
N LEU A 128 5.69 11.26 -19.48
CA LEU A 128 5.73 11.82 -18.14
C LEU A 128 5.33 13.30 -18.15
N ALA A 129 5.87 14.09 -19.08
CA ALA A 129 5.55 15.52 -19.19
C ALA A 129 4.07 15.77 -19.50
N GLU A 130 3.46 14.93 -20.35
CA GLU A 130 2.01 14.94 -20.62
C GLU A 130 1.20 14.67 -19.33
N ARG A 131 1.57 13.62 -18.57
CA ARG A 131 0.91 13.27 -17.31
C ARG A 131 1.07 14.37 -16.25
N GLU A 132 2.21 15.07 -16.21
CA GLU A 132 2.45 16.15 -15.24
C GLU A 132 1.53 17.36 -15.43
N GLN A 133 0.94 17.55 -16.63
CA GLN A 133 0.03 18.68 -16.91
C GLN A 133 -1.30 18.61 -16.14
N SER A 134 -1.76 17.40 -15.81
CA SER A 134 -3.01 17.17 -15.08
C SER A 134 -2.83 16.44 -13.76
N TRP A 135 -1.61 16.37 -13.27
CA TRP A 135 -1.23 15.46 -12.20
C TRP A 135 -2.04 15.68 -10.91
N GLU A 136 -2.24 16.93 -10.48
CA GLU A 136 -2.96 17.24 -9.24
C GLU A 136 -4.43 16.85 -9.34
N ARG A 137 -5.07 17.17 -10.48
CA ARG A 137 -6.44 16.73 -10.79
C ARG A 137 -6.57 15.21 -10.74
N ASP A 138 -5.67 14.53 -11.44
CA ASP A 138 -5.71 13.09 -11.61
C ASP A 138 -5.41 12.38 -10.28
N PHE A 139 -4.57 12.97 -9.41
CA PHE A 139 -4.36 12.50 -8.05
C PHE A 139 -5.64 12.57 -7.22
N LEU A 140 -6.36 13.70 -7.23
CA LEU A 140 -7.60 13.86 -6.47
C LEU A 140 -8.70 12.90 -6.95
N LEU A 141 -8.84 12.71 -8.26
CA LEU A 141 -9.77 11.72 -8.82
C LEU A 141 -9.43 10.30 -8.37
N ASN A 142 -8.14 9.94 -8.35
CA ASN A 142 -7.66 8.62 -7.92
C ASN A 142 -7.84 8.32 -6.43
N LEU A 143 -8.13 9.32 -5.60
CA LEU A 143 -8.47 9.08 -4.18
C LEU A 143 -9.79 8.33 -4.03
N ILE A 144 -10.68 8.44 -5.02
CA ILE A 144 -12.01 7.82 -5.02
C ILE A 144 -12.02 6.69 -6.07
N PRO A 145 -11.62 5.46 -5.71
CA PRO A 145 -11.71 4.34 -6.64
C PRO A 145 -13.17 3.97 -6.92
N MET A 146 -13.44 3.10 -7.88
CA MET A 146 -14.79 2.59 -8.17
C MET A 146 -14.88 1.08 -8.01
N GLY A 147 -16.03 0.58 -7.56
CA GLY A 147 -16.30 -0.85 -7.44
C GLY A 147 -15.25 -1.59 -6.64
N VAL A 148 -14.56 -2.53 -7.27
CA VAL A 148 -13.56 -3.39 -6.62
C VAL A 148 -12.11 -2.96 -6.87
N GLU A 149 -11.89 -1.81 -7.52
CA GLU A 149 -10.53 -1.26 -7.75
C GLU A 149 -9.74 -1.10 -6.43
N SER A 150 -10.46 -0.78 -5.34
CA SER A 150 -9.87 -0.82 -4.00
C SER A 150 -9.85 -2.25 -3.46
N VAL A 151 -8.71 -2.92 -3.61
CA VAL A 151 -8.45 -4.23 -3.00
C VAL A 151 -8.31 -4.15 -1.47
N ALA A 152 -8.44 -5.30 -0.80
CA ALA A 152 -8.18 -5.42 0.64
C ALA A 152 -6.74 -4.95 0.96
N GLY A 153 -6.60 -4.08 1.96
CA GLY A 153 -5.32 -3.44 2.26
C GLY A 153 -4.89 -2.37 1.25
N GLY A 154 -5.78 -1.91 0.36
CA GLY A 154 -5.68 -0.75 -0.56
C GLY A 154 -6.01 0.59 0.10
N ILE A 155 -6.05 1.71 -0.64
CA ILE A 155 -6.45 3.02 -0.07
C ILE A 155 -7.95 2.92 0.25
N PRO A 156 -8.38 3.13 1.51
CA PRO A 156 -9.81 3.06 1.82
C PRO A 156 -10.55 4.12 0.98
N PRO A 157 -11.67 3.76 0.33
CA PRO A 157 -12.41 4.70 -0.50
C PRO A 157 -13.06 5.75 0.42
N LEU A 158 -12.53 6.97 0.41
CA LEU A 158 -12.98 8.07 1.23
C LEU A 158 -13.00 9.36 0.40
N PRO A 159 -14.07 10.18 0.44
CA PRO A 159 -15.33 9.93 1.15
C PRO A 159 -16.11 8.74 0.59
N LYS A 160 -16.76 7.98 1.47
CA LYS A 160 -17.54 6.79 1.12
C LYS A 160 -18.80 7.13 0.35
N SER A 161 -19.44 8.26 0.66
CA SER A 161 -20.58 8.79 -0.11
C SER A 161 -20.28 8.84 -1.61
N LEU A 162 -19.13 9.40 -1.99
CA LEU A 162 -18.70 9.48 -3.38
C LEU A 162 -18.39 8.11 -3.97
N TYR A 163 -17.70 7.26 -3.21
CA TYR A 163 -17.43 5.90 -3.63
C TYR A 163 -18.71 5.11 -3.92
N PHE A 164 -19.71 5.21 -3.05
CA PHE A 164 -21.01 4.57 -3.22
C PHE A 164 -21.68 5.00 -4.52
N GLY A 165 -21.86 6.30 -4.70
CA GLY A 165 -22.54 6.83 -5.89
C GLY A 165 -21.75 6.60 -7.18
N ALA A 166 -20.43 6.79 -7.16
CA ALA A 166 -19.58 6.58 -8.33
C ALA A 166 -19.55 5.10 -8.74
N THR A 167 -19.59 4.18 -7.77
CA THR A 167 -19.67 2.74 -8.03
C THR A 167 -20.99 2.36 -8.67
N LEU A 168 -22.13 2.88 -8.16
CA LEU A 168 -23.44 2.65 -8.76
C LEU A 168 -23.54 3.21 -10.18
N ALA A 169 -23.06 4.44 -10.38
CA ALA A 169 -23.03 5.08 -11.69
C ALA A 169 -22.19 4.28 -12.70
N HIS A 170 -21.02 3.78 -12.28
CA HIS A 170 -20.19 2.93 -13.12
C HIS A 170 -20.90 1.61 -13.44
N ASN A 171 -21.44 0.93 -12.42
CA ASN A 171 -22.14 -0.34 -12.61
C ASN A 171 -23.29 -0.19 -13.62
N ALA A 172 -24.10 0.85 -13.47
CA ALA A 172 -25.23 1.13 -14.36
C ALA A 172 -24.78 1.34 -15.83
N ILE A 173 -23.59 1.88 -16.06
CA ILE A 173 -23.00 2.02 -17.40
C ILE A 173 -22.52 0.66 -17.91
N GLU A 174 -21.74 -0.06 -17.12
CA GLU A 174 -21.20 -1.38 -17.50
C GLU A 174 -22.32 -2.40 -17.77
N GLN A 175 -23.43 -2.34 -17.04
CA GLN A 175 -24.57 -3.24 -17.27
C GLN A 175 -25.26 -3.03 -18.63
N THR A 176 -25.00 -1.92 -19.32
CA THR A 176 -25.47 -1.69 -20.71
C THR A 176 -24.65 -2.42 -21.76
N LEU A 177 -23.45 -2.87 -21.40
CA LEU A 177 -22.55 -3.61 -22.27
C LEU A 177 -22.80 -5.12 -22.18
N ALA A 178 -22.41 -5.85 -23.24
CA ALA A 178 -22.27 -7.30 -23.19
C ALA A 178 -21.27 -7.70 -22.10
N ASP A 179 -21.49 -8.83 -21.41
CA ASP A 179 -20.75 -9.18 -20.19
C ASP A 179 -19.23 -9.25 -20.41
N GLU A 180 -18.80 -9.72 -21.59
CA GLU A 180 -17.39 -9.83 -21.97
C GLU A 180 -16.72 -8.48 -22.21
N ALA A 181 -17.51 -7.47 -22.56
CA ALA A 181 -17.05 -6.10 -22.79
C ALA A 181 -17.01 -5.26 -21.50
N ARG A 182 -17.56 -5.77 -20.38
CA ARG A 182 -17.56 -5.08 -19.09
C ARG A 182 -16.19 -5.06 -18.45
N ALA A 183 -15.89 -3.95 -17.77
CA ALA A 183 -14.71 -3.82 -16.93
C ALA A 183 -14.64 -4.94 -15.88
N GLU A 184 -13.41 -5.33 -15.53
CA GLU A 184 -13.16 -6.28 -14.44
C GLU A 184 -13.81 -5.78 -13.14
N GLY A 185 -14.51 -6.66 -12.44
CA GLY A 185 -15.23 -6.28 -11.22
C GLY A 185 -16.67 -5.81 -11.42
N PHE A 186 -17.11 -5.65 -12.67
CA PHE A 186 -18.47 -5.24 -13.02
C PHE A 186 -19.20 -6.28 -13.89
N ARG A 187 -18.58 -7.43 -14.15
CA ARG A 187 -19.21 -8.57 -14.83
C ARG A 187 -20.30 -9.19 -13.97
N THR A 188 -21.13 -10.03 -14.59
CA THR A 188 -22.22 -10.74 -13.91
C THR A 188 -21.70 -11.56 -12.73
N ALA A 189 -20.55 -12.22 -12.90
CA ALA A 189 -19.89 -12.98 -11.84
C ALA A 189 -19.39 -12.13 -10.66
N ASP A 190 -19.21 -10.82 -10.83
CA ASP A 190 -18.67 -9.91 -9.82
C ASP A 190 -19.75 -9.14 -9.05
N GLN A 191 -21.01 -9.19 -9.49
CA GLN A 191 -22.11 -8.43 -8.89
C GLN A 191 -22.31 -8.73 -7.39
N GLN A 192 -22.13 -9.99 -6.98
CA GLN A 192 -22.20 -10.34 -5.55
C GLN A 192 -21.03 -9.73 -4.77
N LYS A 193 -19.81 -9.76 -5.32
CA LYS A 193 -18.64 -9.14 -4.67
C LYS A 193 -18.82 -7.64 -4.53
N LEU A 194 -19.41 -6.99 -5.54
CA LEU A 194 -19.74 -5.56 -5.53
C LEU A 194 -20.72 -5.22 -4.40
N ARG A 195 -21.82 -5.99 -4.30
CA ARG A 195 -22.80 -5.88 -3.21
C ARG A 195 -22.14 -6.06 -1.84
N ASP A 196 -21.35 -7.13 -1.66
CA ASP A 196 -20.67 -7.40 -0.39
C ASP A 196 -19.66 -6.29 -0.04
N ARG A 197 -19.00 -5.71 -1.04
CA ARG A 197 -18.09 -4.58 -0.86
C ARG A 197 -18.84 -3.34 -0.36
N LEU A 198 -19.96 -2.97 -1.00
CA LEU A 198 -20.77 -1.83 -0.56
C LEU A 198 -21.31 -2.00 0.86
N ARG A 199 -21.71 -3.23 1.24
CA ARG A 199 -22.13 -3.56 2.61
C ARG A 199 -20.98 -3.45 3.62
N ARG A 200 -19.80 -3.98 3.31
CA ARG A 200 -18.61 -3.86 4.18
C ARG A 200 -18.19 -2.40 4.36
N GLU A 201 -18.23 -1.60 3.30
CA GLU A 201 -17.86 -0.19 3.39
C GLU A 201 -18.87 0.63 4.20
N GLN A 202 -20.16 0.25 4.23
CA GLN A 202 -21.15 0.83 5.13
C GLN A 202 -20.77 0.67 6.61
N GLN A 203 -20.21 -0.48 7.01
CA GLN A 203 -19.81 -0.71 8.41
C GLN A 203 -18.70 0.25 8.87
N ASN A 204 -17.93 0.80 7.91
CA ASN A 204 -16.86 1.75 8.17
C ASN A 204 -17.28 3.20 7.86
N TYR A 205 -18.57 3.48 7.67
CA TYR A 205 -19.11 4.79 7.36
C TYR A 205 -19.49 5.56 8.62
N TYR A 206 -19.06 6.81 8.71
CA TYR A 206 -19.46 7.74 9.74
C TYR A 206 -19.74 9.10 9.12
N GLY A 207 -21.03 9.43 9.00
CA GLY A 207 -21.53 10.59 8.24
C GLY A 207 -20.84 11.92 8.59
N PRO A 208 -20.70 12.29 9.88
CA PRO A 208 -20.05 13.55 10.26
C PRO A 208 -18.59 13.68 9.79
N ALA A 209 -17.84 12.57 9.74
CA ALA A 209 -16.49 12.58 9.19
C ALA A 209 -16.50 12.60 7.65
N ASP A 210 -17.39 11.82 7.03
CA ASP A 210 -17.47 11.73 5.57
C ASP A 210 -17.81 13.08 4.92
N GLN A 211 -18.74 13.84 5.52
CA GLN A 211 -19.08 15.21 5.10
C GLN A 211 -17.85 16.13 5.10
N GLN A 212 -17.05 16.09 6.18
CA GLN A 212 -15.84 16.91 6.30
C GLN A 212 -14.75 16.48 5.32
N LEU A 213 -14.58 15.17 5.09
CA LEU A 213 -13.68 14.65 4.07
C LEU A 213 -14.10 15.11 2.67
N PHE A 214 -15.40 15.12 2.39
CA PHE A 214 -15.93 15.59 1.11
C PHE A 214 -15.71 17.09 0.94
N ALA A 215 -15.97 17.89 1.97
CA ALA A 215 -15.67 19.32 1.95
C ALA A 215 -14.18 19.59 1.70
N ALA A 216 -13.28 18.81 2.33
CA ALA A 216 -11.84 18.90 2.09
C ALA A 216 -11.46 18.58 0.63
N LEU A 217 -12.04 17.53 0.05
CA LEU A 217 -11.83 17.16 -1.35
C LEU A 217 -12.33 18.26 -2.30
N VAL A 218 -13.55 18.78 -2.10
CA VAL A 218 -14.14 19.86 -2.91
C VAL A 218 -13.29 21.12 -2.83
N ARG A 219 -12.86 21.52 -1.64
CA ARG A 219 -11.97 22.67 -1.43
C ARG A 219 -10.65 22.51 -2.20
N ARG A 220 -10.02 21.33 -2.16
CA ARG A 220 -8.79 21.06 -2.91
C ARG A 220 -9.01 21.08 -4.41
N ALA A 221 -10.09 20.47 -4.89
CA ALA A 221 -10.45 20.49 -6.31
C ALA A 221 -10.75 21.91 -6.81
N LEU A 222 -11.41 22.73 -5.99
CA LEU A 222 -11.66 24.15 -6.26
C LEU A 222 -10.43 25.06 -6.07
N ALA A 223 -9.30 24.54 -5.59
CA ALA A 223 -8.05 25.27 -5.53
C ALA A 223 -7.16 25.00 -6.76
N LEU A 224 -7.53 24.01 -7.60
CA LEU A 224 -6.76 23.67 -8.80
C LEU A 224 -6.72 24.84 -9.80
N PRO A 225 -5.67 24.92 -10.65
CA PRO A 225 -5.68 25.78 -11.83
C PRO A 225 -6.92 25.54 -12.70
N LYS A 226 -7.40 26.58 -13.40
CA LYS A 226 -8.66 26.53 -14.18
C LYS A 226 -8.67 25.40 -15.22
N ASP A 227 -7.54 25.14 -15.86
CA ASP A 227 -7.31 24.08 -16.85
C ASP A 227 -7.22 22.67 -16.24
N GLN A 228 -7.15 22.57 -14.91
CA GLN A 228 -7.10 21.31 -14.16
C GLN A 228 -8.34 21.08 -13.30
N ARG A 229 -9.38 21.91 -13.41
CA ARG A 229 -10.60 21.72 -12.63
C ARG A 229 -11.30 20.40 -12.94
N ILE A 230 -11.97 19.87 -11.92
CA ILE A 230 -12.83 18.68 -12.02
C ILE A 230 -14.23 19.16 -12.39
N ALA A 231 -14.77 18.69 -13.52
CA ALA A 231 -15.99 19.24 -14.10
C ALA A 231 -17.20 19.04 -13.16
N ALA A 232 -17.29 17.89 -12.50
CA ALA A 232 -18.30 17.63 -11.48
C ALA A 232 -18.23 18.64 -10.33
N VAL A 233 -17.04 18.95 -9.84
CA VAL A 233 -16.86 19.92 -8.74
C VAL A 233 -17.24 21.33 -9.18
N ASP A 234 -16.78 21.78 -10.35
CA ASP A 234 -17.10 23.11 -10.84
C ASP A 234 -18.60 23.28 -11.12
N ARG A 235 -19.27 22.24 -11.65
CA ARG A 235 -20.71 22.25 -11.92
C ARG A 235 -21.54 22.44 -10.65
N HIS A 236 -21.18 21.75 -9.57
CA HIS A 236 -21.98 21.70 -8.34
C HIS A 236 -21.56 22.77 -7.31
N PHE A 237 -20.31 23.19 -7.30
CA PHE A 237 -19.75 24.06 -6.26
C PHE A 237 -18.99 25.28 -6.79
N GLY A 238 -18.64 25.36 -8.07
CA GLY A 238 -17.72 26.37 -8.61
C GLY A 238 -18.19 27.83 -8.52
N LYS A 239 -19.47 28.07 -8.23
CA LYS A 239 -20.05 29.41 -8.05
C LYS A 239 -20.36 29.77 -6.59
N LEU A 240 -20.07 28.87 -5.65
CA LEU A 240 -20.42 29.04 -4.24
C LEU A 240 -19.25 29.67 -3.47
N SER A 241 -19.57 30.46 -2.44
CA SER A 241 -18.58 30.85 -1.43
C SER A 241 -18.21 29.66 -0.55
N GLN A 242 -17.08 29.73 0.15
CA GLN A 242 -16.60 28.65 1.02
C GLN A 242 -17.67 28.22 2.05
N ASP A 243 -18.27 29.16 2.78
CA ASP A 243 -19.32 28.85 3.76
C ASP A 243 -20.55 28.20 3.14
N ARG A 244 -20.89 28.58 1.89
CA ARG A 244 -22.00 27.96 1.15
C ARG A 244 -21.66 26.57 0.63
N ILE A 245 -20.39 26.24 0.42
CA ILE A 245 -19.97 24.88 0.03
C ILE A 245 -20.24 23.91 1.17
N GLU A 246 -19.84 24.24 2.40
CA GLU A 246 -20.05 23.36 3.56
C GLU A 246 -21.54 23.15 3.83
N ALA A 247 -22.33 24.24 3.81
CA ALA A 247 -23.78 24.15 3.94
C ALA A 247 -24.40 23.30 2.83
N ARG A 248 -23.97 23.49 1.57
CA ARG A 248 -24.45 22.68 0.44
C ARG A 248 -24.13 21.20 0.62
N ILE A 249 -22.93 20.86 1.08
CA ILE A 249 -22.54 19.46 1.34
C ILE A 249 -23.41 18.84 2.45
N ALA A 250 -23.71 19.59 3.50
CA ALA A 250 -24.63 19.12 4.54
C ALA A 250 -26.05 18.84 3.97
N GLU A 251 -26.59 19.76 3.16
CA GLU A 251 -27.88 19.59 2.46
C GLU A 251 -27.88 18.33 1.57
N LEU A 252 -26.79 18.09 0.83
CA LEU A 252 -26.65 16.90 -0.03
C LEU A 252 -26.76 15.60 0.78
N TYR A 253 -26.22 15.56 1.99
CA TYR A 253 -26.24 14.35 2.83
C TYR A 253 -27.57 14.13 3.50
N GLU A 254 -28.18 15.19 4.05
CA GLU A 254 -29.44 15.10 4.78
C GLU A 254 -30.58 14.54 3.92
N GLN A 255 -30.56 14.85 2.62
CA GLN A 255 -31.62 14.48 1.67
C GLN A 255 -31.34 13.19 0.90
N SER A 256 -30.16 12.57 1.09
CA SER A 256 -29.70 11.51 0.19
C SER A 256 -30.06 10.10 0.67
N ALA A 257 -30.82 9.40 -0.18
CA ALA A 257 -31.15 7.99 0.02
C ALA A 257 -29.98 7.06 -0.33
N LEU A 258 -28.92 7.57 -1.00
CA LEU A 258 -27.69 6.84 -1.27
C LEU A 258 -27.00 6.33 0.01
N LEU A 259 -27.18 7.05 1.12
CA LEU A 259 -26.51 6.76 2.39
C LEU A 259 -27.19 5.64 3.18
N ASP A 260 -28.43 5.30 2.82
CA ASP A 260 -29.14 4.14 3.34
C ASP A 260 -28.67 2.86 2.63
N ALA A 261 -28.29 1.84 3.40
CA ALA A 261 -27.69 0.64 2.85
C ALA A 261 -28.68 -0.20 2.02
N ASP A 262 -29.94 -0.29 2.48
CA ASP A 262 -30.96 -1.12 1.85
C ASP A 262 -31.47 -0.46 0.57
N ILE A 263 -31.67 0.87 0.59
CA ILE A 263 -32.04 1.62 -0.62
C ILE A 263 -30.88 1.59 -1.62
N ARG A 264 -29.64 1.80 -1.17
CA ARG A 264 -28.46 1.75 -2.05
C ARG A 264 -28.27 0.37 -2.70
N GLU A 265 -28.64 -0.71 -2.01
CA GLU A 265 -28.57 -2.05 -2.61
C GLU A 265 -29.57 -2.21 -3.76
N GLN A 266 -30.77 -1.62 -3.66
CA GLN A 266 -31.76 -1.61 -4.75
C GLN A 266 -31.23 -0.86 -5.98
N MET A 267 -30.46 0.22 -5.76
CA MET A 267 -29.86 1.02 -6.83
C MET A 267 -28.86 0.23 -7.71
N LEU A 268 -28.32 -0.92 -7.26
CA LEU A 268 -27.36 -1.71 -8.03
C LEU A 268 -27.92 -2.22 -9.36
N THR A 269 -29.24 -2.47 -9.42
CA THR A 269 -29.92 -2.99 -10.61
C THR A 269 -30.54 -1.89 -11.48
N GLU A 270 -30.37 -0.62 -11.10
CA GLU A 270 -30.98 0.50 -11.80
C GLU A 270 -30.11 0.99 -12.96
N SER A 271 -30.79 1.46 -14.01
CA SER A 271 -30.10 2.18 -15.09
C SER A 271 -29.63 3.55 -14.61
N LYS A 272 -28.66 4.14 -15.30
CA LYS A 272 -28.17 5.48 -14.99
C LYS A 272 -29.28 6.54 -15.02
N ASP A 273 -30.25 6.38 -15.91
CA ASP A 273 -31.39 7.29 -16.03
C ASP A 273 -32.36 7.13 -14.85
N ALA A 274 -32.57 5.89 -14.37
CA ALA A 274 -33.35 5.63 -13.16
C ALA A 274 -32.66 6.21 -11.91
N LEU A 275 -31.33 6.07 -11.81
CA LEU A 275 -30.54 6.70 -10.73
C LEU A 275 -30.72 8.23 -10.72
N ARG A 276 -30.64 8.90 -11.87
CA ARG A 276 -30.91 10.34 -12.03
C ARG A 276 -32.36 10.70 -11.66
N ALA A 277 -33.32 9.87 -12.05
CA ALA A 277 -34.74 10.12 -11.81
C ALA A 277 -35.13 10.12 -10.32
N ARG A 278 -34.26 9.61 -9.44
CA ARG A 278 -34.44 9.69 -7.97
C ARG A 278 -34.37 11.13 -7.44
N GLY A 279 -33.79 12.07 -8.19
CA GLY A 279 -33.66 13.46 -7.76
C GLY A 279 -32.74 13.66 -6.54
N ASP A 280 -31.87 12.68 -6.26
CA ASP A 280 -30.91 12.71 -5.17
C ASP A 280 -29.66 13.50 -5.63
N ALA A 281 -29.46 14.68 -5.06
CA ALA A 281 -28.41 15.59 -5.49
C ALA A 281 -26.98 15.08 -5.19
N LEU A 282 -26.81 14.24 -4.15
CA LEU A 282 -25.52 13.62 -3.85
C LEU A 282 -25.20 12.52 -4.86
N LEU A 283 -26.21 11.74 -5.24
CA LEU A 283 -26.10 10.74 -6.30
C LEU A 283 -25.83 11.41 -7.66
N ASP A 284 -26.50 12.52 -7.99
CA ASP A 284 -26.24 13.30 -9.20
C ASP A 284 -24.80 13.80 -9.26
N PHE A 285 -24.26 14.32 -8.15
CA PHE A 285 -22.85 14.69 -8.05
C PHE A 285 -21.95 13.48 -8.32
N ALA A 286 -22.25 12.32 -7.71
CA ALA A 286 -21.44 11.12 -7.86
C ALA A 286 -21.49 10.54 -9.28
N ILE A 287 -22.61 10.70 -10.01
CA ILE A 287 -22.72 10.37 -11.44
C ILE A 287 -21.84 11.29 -12.28
N ASP A 288 -21.84 12.60 -12.01
CA ASP A 288 -20.97 13.54 -12.70
C ASP A 288 -19.48 13.26 -12.38
N TRP A 289 -19.15 12.94 -11.11
CA TRP A 289 -17.81 12.53 -10.69
C TRP A 289 -17.34 11.26 -11.41
N ASN A 290 -18.23 10.28 -11.57
CA ASN A 290 -17.95 9.05 -12.31
C ASN A 290 -17.53 9.34 -13.75
N GLN A 291 -18.13 10.34 -14.39
CA GLN A 291 -17.75 10.74 -15.75
C GLN A 291 -16.30 11.25 -15.81
N ASP A 292 -15.90 12.14 -14.90
CA ASP A 292 -14.52 12.62 -14.79
C ASP A 292 -13.53 11.49 -14.51
N LEU A 293 -13.92 10.56 -13.63
CA LEU A 293 -13.10 9.41 -13.25
C LEU A 293 -12.93 8.39 -14.39
N ARG A 294 -13.99 8.11 -15.17
CA ARG A 294 -13.88 7.26 -16.38
C ARG A 294 -12.98 7.90 -17.44
N ALA A 295 -13.07 9.22 -17.61
CA ALA A 295 -12.17 9.94 -18.51
C ALA A 295 -10.70 9.85 -18.04
N LEU A 296 -10.45 9.84 -16.73
CA LEU A 296 -9.11 9.56 -16.18
C LEU A 296 -8.67 8.12 -16.49
N ARG A 297 -9.50 7.12 -16.23
CA ARG A 297 -9.17 5.70 -16.49
C ARG A 297 -8.79 5.46 -17.96
N GLU A 298 -9.49 6.10 -18.89
CA GLU A 298 -9.14 6.02 -20.31
C GLU A 298 -7.77 6.65 -20.60
N ARG A 299 -7.46 7.83 -20.03
CA ARG A 299 -6.12 8.44 -20.15
C ARG A 299 -5.03 7.55 -19.55
N GLU A 300 -5.28 6.94 -18.40
CA GLU A 300 -4.34 6.02 -17.76
C GLU A 300 -4.10 4.76 -18.61
N HIS A 301 -5.15 4.21 -19.22
CA HIS A 301 -5.05 3.09 -20.15
C HIS A 301 -4.20 3.46 -21.38
N GLN A 302 -4.49 4.60 -22.02
CA GLN A 302 -3.71 5.10 -23.16
C GLN A 302 -2.24 5.35 -22.80
N TRP A 303 -1.99 5.94 -21.62
CA TRP A 303 -0.63 6.14 -21.10
C TRP A 303 0.09 4.81 -20.92
N ALA A 304 -0.57 3.81 -20.33
CA ALA A 304 0.00 2.48 -20.14
C ALA A 304 0.33 1.80 -21.48
N SER A 305 -0.57 1.86 -22.47
CA SER A 305 -0.33 1.32 -23.80
C SER A 305 0.86 1.98 -24.51
N ARG A 306 0.96 3.32 -24.46
CA ARG A 306 2.08 4.07 -25.06
C ARG A 306 3.39 3.81 -24.32
N SER A 307 3.35 3.72 -22.99
CA SER A 307 4.52 3.38 -22.15
C SER A 307 5.04 1.97 -22.45
N ALA A 308 4.15 1.02 -22.73
CA ALA A 308 4.51 -0.36 -23.09
C ALA A 308 5.30 -0.49 -24.41
N ILE A 309 5.23 0.52 -25.30
CA ILE A 309 6.06 0.58 -26.51
C ILE A 309 7.51 0.91 -26.14
N HIS A 310 7.71 1.90 -25.27
CA HIS A 310 9.03 2.44 -24.96
C HIS A 310 9.75 1.70 -23.83
N ARG A 311 9.05 1.35 -22.74
CA ARG A 311 9.64 0.76 -21.53
C ARG A 311 10.48 -0.50 -21.83
N PRO A 312 10.00 -1.49 -22.61
CA PRO A 312 10.78 -2.70 -22.85
C PRO A 312 12.08 -2.41 -23.64
N ILE A 313 12.04 -1.47 -24.58
CA ILE A 313 13.22 -1.07 -25.38
C ILE A 313 14.29 -0.48 -24.46
N TRP A 314 13.91 0.48 -23.60
CA TRP A 314 14.81 1.06 -22.61
C TRP A 314 15.39 0.01 -21.67
N ARG A 315 14.54 -0.87 -21.13
CA ARG A 315 14.98 -1.91 -20.17
C ARG A 315 15.88 -2.99 -20.80
N ARG A 316 15.77 -3.26 -22.10
CA ARG A 316 16.75 -4.11 -22.80
C ARG A 316 18.14 -3.49 -22.81
N ALA A 317 18.26 -2.18 -23.07
CA ALA A 317 19.54 -1.48 -23.02
C ALA A 317 20.10 -1.41 -21.60
N VAL A 318 19.27 -1.16 -20.58
CA VAL A 318 19.70 -1.21 -19.17
C VAL A 318 20.31 -2.56 -18.81
N ARG A 319 19.65 -3.67 -19.20
CA ARG A 319 20.15 -5.03 -18.94
C ARG A 319 21.43 -5.33 -19.70
N ALA A 320 21.52 -4.93 -20.97
CA ALA A 320 22.71 -5.16 -21.78
C ALA A 320 23.93 -4.38 -21.23
N GLN A 321 23.72 -3.10 -20.86
CA GLN A 321 24.76 -2.27 -20.26
C GLN A 321 25.24 -2.79 -18.90
N ALA A 322 24.33 -3.35 -18.08
CA ALA A 322 24.70 -3.88 -16.78
C ALA A 322 25.56 -5.16 -16.85
N GLY A 323 25.52 -5.89 -17.96
CA GLY A 323 26.31 -7.12 -18.18
C GLY A 323 25.97 -8.28 -17.23
N LYS A 324 24.88 -8.18 -16.46
CA LYS A 324 24.46 -9.21 -15.48
C LYS A 324 22.93 -9.31 -15.40
N PRO A 325 22.39 -10.41 -14.86
CA PRO A 325 20.95 -10.53 -14.62
C PRO A 325 20.43 -9.38 -13.74
N ILE A 326 19.29 -8.82 -14.11
CA ILE A 326 18.56 -7.82 -13.33
C ILE A 326 17.19 -8.41 -13.04
N ALA A 327 16.83 -8.48 -11.76
CA ALA A 327 15.49 -8.91 -11.37
C ALA A 327 14.42 -7.94 -11.91
N PRO A 328 13.30 -8.43 -12.45
CA PRO A 328 12.18 -7.58 -12.83
C PRO A 328 11.56 -6.94 -11.57
N ASP A 329 10.90 -5.80 -11.76
CA ASP A 329 10.09 -5.21 -10.68
C ASP A 329 9.06 -6.21 -10.14
N ALA A 330 8.76 -6.12 -8.86
CA ALA A 330 7.68 -6.88 -8.24
C ALA A 330 6.34 -6.55 -8.90
N ASN A 331 5.50 -7.57 -9.06
CA ASN A 331 4.20 -7.46 -9.72
C ASN A 331 3.16 -8.45 -9.16
N GLY A 332 3.30 -8.82 -7.88
CA GLY A 332 2.42 -9.79 -7.21
C GLY A 332 2.68 -11.25 -7.56
N SER A 333 3.71 -11.56 -8.38
CA SER A 333 4.12 -12.94 -8.63
C SER A 333 5.10 -13.47 -7.58
N LEU A 334 5.23 -14.80 -7.50
CA LEU A 334 6.20 -15.45 -6.61
C LEU A 334 7.64 -15.01 -6.96
N ARG A 335 8.40 -14.58 -5.95
CA ARG A 335 9.82 -14.25 -6.01
C ARG A 335 10.58 -14.94 -4.90
N ILE A 336 11.89 -15.09 -5.11
CA ILE A 336 12.84 -15.61 -4.13
C ILE A 336 13.92 -14.55 -3.91
N SER A 337 14.19 -14.24 -2.65
CA SER A 337 15.34 -13.42 -2.25
C SER A 337 16.30 -14.25 -1.42
N PHE A 338 17.57 -14.28 -1.82
CA PHE A 338 18.66 -14.94 -1.09
C PHE A 338 19.32 -13.93 -0.16
N ALA A 339 19.57 -14.35 1.08
CA ALA A 339 20.01 -13.47 2.15
C ALA A 339 20.89 -14.22 3.17
N HIS A 340 21.45 -13.45 4.08
CA HIS A 340 22.15 -13.93 5.26
C HIS A 340 21.66 -13.19 6.51
N ILE A 341 21.64 -13.90 7.64
CA ILE A 341 21.30 -13.32 8.94
C ILE A 341 22.36 -12.30 9.33
N LYS A 342 22.05 -11.01 9.30
CA LYS A 342 23.02 -9.97 9.63
C LYS A 342 22.39 -8.65 10.06
N GLY A 343 23.04 -8.02 11.03
CA GLY A 343 22.73 -6.67 11.48
C GLY A 343 23.11 -5.58 10.46
N TYR A 344 23.03 -4.32 10.85
CA TYR A 344 23.44 -3.18 10.03
C TYR A 344 23.80 -1.96 10.87
N VAL A 345 24.40 -0.96 10.23
CA VAL A 345 24.83 0.31 10.84
C VAL A 345 23.97 1.42 10.23
N PRO A 346 22.92 1.90 10.92
CA PRO A 346 22.05 2.95 10.39
C PRO A 346 22.75 4.31 10.31
N ARG A 347 23.69 4.55 11.23
CA ARG A 347 24.48 5.78 11.39
C ARG A 347 25.70 5.50 12.26
N ASP A 348 26.64 6.42 12.25
CA ASP A 348 27.89 6.31 13.02
C ASP A 348 27.63 6.06 14.52
N GLY A 349 28.48 5.25 15.14
CA GLY A 349 28.38 4.87 16.55
C GLY A 349 27.24 3.90 16.93
N ILE A 350 26.35 3.53 16.00
CA ILE A 350 25.21 2.64 16.28
C ILE A 350 25.26 1.39 15.41
N ARG A 351 25.13 0.22 16.02
CA ARG A 351 24.94 -1.06 15.33
C ARG A 351 23.67 -1.72 15.82
N TYR A 352 22.80 -2.10 14.89
CA TYR A 352 21.72 -3.03 15.19
C TYR A 352 22.25 -4.46 15.01
N THR A 353 22.11 -5.27 16.05
CA THR A 353 22.45 -6.70 16.06
C THR A 353 21.48 -7.49 15.20
N PRO A 354 21.87 -8.70 14.74
CA PRO A 354 20.98 -9.53 13.92
C PRO A 354 19.74 -10.02 14.67
N PHE A 355 19.79 -10.16 16.00
CA PHE A 355 18.69 -10.70 16.80
C PHE A 355 18.23 -9.72 17.88
N THR A 356 16.95 -9.86 18.25
CA THR A 356 16.33 -9.35 19.46
C THR A 356 15.90 -10.52 20.35
N THR A 357 15.72 -10.29 21.64
CA THR A 357 15.48 -11.39 22.60
C THR A 357 14.28 -11.13 23.51
N LEU A 358 13.86 -12.18 24.23
CA LEU A 358 12.80 -12.11 25.24
C LEU A 358 13.11 -11.10 26.35
N SER A 359 14.36 -11.01 26.80
CA SER A 359 14.77 -9.98 27.76
C SER A 359 14.46 -8.57 27.24
N GLY A 360 14.77 -8.30 25.97
CA GLY A 360 14.45 -7.01 25.35
C GLY A 360 12.95 -6.71 25.20
N ALA A 361 12.09 -7.73 25.12
CA ALA A 361 10.65 -7.54 25.18
C ALA A 361 10.16 -7.20 26.60
N LEU A 362 10.74 -7.83 27.63
CA LEU A 362 10.46 -7.52 29.04
C LEU A 362 10.90 -6.10 29.40
N GLU A 363 12.08 -5.67 28.94
CA GLU A 363 12.59 -4.30 29.14
C GLU A 363 11.64 -3.23 28.60
N LYS A 364 10.95 -3.52 27.49
CA LYS A 364 10.03 -2.57 26.84
C LYS A 364 8.66 -2.51 27.50
N HIS A 365 8.30 -3.47 28.36
CA HIS A 365 6.97 -3.55 28.93
C HIS A 365 6.67 -2.34 29.85
N THR A 366 5.58 -1.62 29.55
CA THR A 366 5.14 -0.44 30.34
C THR A 366 3.79 -0.63 31.03
N GLY A 367 3.11 -1.76 30.77
CA GLY A 367 1.74 -2.00 31.25
C GLY A 367 0.66 -1.17 30.55
N LYS A 368 1.00 -0.55 29.42
CA LYS A 368 0.09 0.28 28.60
C LYS A 368 0.32 0.01 27.12
N ASP A 369 -0.75 0.06 26.33
CA ASP A 369 -0.68 -0.02 24.87
C ASP A 369 0.27 1.06 24.31
N PRO A 370 1.14 0.73 23.32
CA PRO A 370 1.31 -0.57 22.65
C PRO A 370 2.34 -1.51 23.31
N PHE A 371 2.87 -1.17 24.48
CA PHE A 371 3.91 -1.93 25.20
C PHE A 371 3.34 -2.69 26.42
N ASP A 372 2.18 -3.30 26.26
CA ASP A 372 1.53 -4.11 27.28
C ASP A 372 1.71 -5.60 27.01
N LEU A 373 2.86 -6.15 27.42
CA LEU A 373 3.17 -7.57 27.27
C LEU A 373 2.24 -8.44 28.14
N PRO A 374 1.52 -9.42 27.56
CA PRO A 374 0.55 -10.23 28.30
C PRO A 374 1.15 -10.93 29.53
N ALA A 375 0.35 -11.03 30.59
CA ALA A 375 0.78 -11.65 31.85
C ALA A 375 1.23 -13.12 31.68
N ALA A 376 0.60 -13.87 30.78
CA ALA A 376 0.97 -15.25 30.46
C ALA A 376 2.40 -15.34 29.88
N VAL A 377 2.72 -14.48 28.91
CA VAL A 377 4.07 -14.38 28.33
C VAL A 377 5.11 -14.02 29.40
N ARG A 378 4.81 -13.03 30.25
CA ARG A 378 5.70 -12.62 31.35
C ARG A 378 5.92 -13.72 32.39
N THR A 379 4.92 -14.57 32.62
CA THR A 379 5.01 -15.70 33.54
C THR A 379 5.89 -16.80 32.95
N ALA A 380 5.64 -17.19 31.70
CA ALA A 380 6.44 -18.17 30.97
C ALA A 380 7.91 -17.73 30.81
N ALA A 381 8.15 -16.43 30.67
CA ALA A 381 9.49 -15.85 30.53
C ALA A 381 10.41 -16.07 31.75
N ARG A 382 9.86 -16.40 32.94
CA ARG A 382 10.67 -16.73 34.12
C ARG A 382 11.40 -18.06 33.99
N THR A 383 10.83 -18.99 33.23
CA THR A 383 11.38 -20.32 32.98
C THR A 383 11.21 -20.66 31.49
N PRO A 384 11.97 -19.98 30.61
CA PRO A 384 11.76 -20.07 29.17
C PRO A 384 12.05 -21.49 28.64
N GLY A 385 12.98 -22.22 29.26
CA GLY A 385 13.36 -23.59 28.88
C GLY A 385 14.58 -23.62 27.97
N LYS A 386 15.61 -24.41 28.33
CA LYS A 386 16.93 -24.39 27.68
C LYS A 386 16.88 -24.67 26.17
N ARG A 387 15.98 -25.57 25.73
CA ARG A 387 15.81 -25.95 24.33
C ARG A 387 15.44 -24.79 23.40
N TRP A 388 14.89 -23.72 23.95
CA TRP A 388 14.43 -22.56 23.18
C TRP A 388 15.47 -21.44 23.12
N LEU A 389 16.53 -21.53 23.91
CA LEU A 389 17.55 -20.49 23.98
C LEU A 389 18.54 -20.67 22.83
N GLN A 390 18.96 -19.55 22.26
CA GLN A 390 20.12 -19.53 21.38
C GLN A 390 21.38 -19.38 22.24
N GLU A 391 22.34 -20.29 22.07
CA GLU A 391 23.55 -20.37 22.90
C GLU A 391 24.34 -19.05 22.95
N ASP A 392 24.64 -18.47 21.78
CA ASP A 392 25.38 -17.20 21.68
C ASP A 392 24.66 -16.00 22.29
N LEU A 393 23.33 -16.05 22.41
CA LEU A 393 22.53 -15.00 23.04
C LEU A 393 22.31 -15.28 24.53
N ASN A 394 22.45 -16.54 24.95
CA ASN A 394 21.97 -17.07 26.23
C ASN A 394 20.54 -16.60 26.57
N ASP A 395 19.69 -16.51 25.54
CA ASP A 395 18.33 -15.97 25.62
C ASP A 395 17.47 -16.54 24.47
N LEU A 396 16.14 -16.42 24.57
CA LEU A 396 15.20 -16.77 23.52
C LEU A 396 15.19 -15.67 22.44
N PRO A 397 15.62 -15.94 21.21
CA PRO A 397 15.49 -14.98 20.11
C PRO A 397 14.02 -14.76 19.77
N ILE A 398 13.61 -13.50 19.57
CA ILE A 398 12.26 -13.11 19.15
C ILE A 398 12.22 -12.81 17.65
N ASN A 399 12.94 -11.78 17.22
CA ASN A 399 13.01 -11.38 15.81
C ASN A 399 14.46 -11.35 15.36
N PHE A 400 14.67 -11.58 14.06
CA PHE A 400 15.96 -11.46 13.41
C PHE A 400 15.93 -10.57 12.16
N LEU A 401 17.12 -10.08 11.79
CA LEU A 401 17.40 -9.31 10.59
C LEU A 401 18.14 -10.19 9.57
N ALA A 402 17.70 -10.13 8.32
CA ALA A 402 18.44 -10.64 7.19
C ALA A 402 18.56 -9.56 6.11
N ASP A 403 19.55 -9.67 5.23
CA ASP A 403 19.75 -8.73 4.11
C ASP A 403 18.95 -9.09 2.86
N GLY A 404 17.79 -9.72 3.07
CA GLY A 404 16.83 -10.02 2.02
C GLY A 404 16.19 -8.78 1.44
N ASP A 405 15.80 -8.92 0.19
CA ASP A 405 15.15 -7.90 -0.60
C ASP A 405 13.64 -8.12 -0.63
N THR A 406 12.94 -7.47 0.31
CA THR A 406 11.48 -7.58 0.47
C THR A 406 10.76 -6.25 0.26
N SER A 407 9.53 -6.36 -0.22
CA SER A 407 8.56 -5.27 -0.33
C SER A 407 7.21 -5.65 0.27
N GLY A 408 6.28 -4.69 0.32
CA GLY A 408 4.89 -4.95 0.71
C GLY A 408 4.32 -6.10 -0.12
N GLY A 409 3.61 -7.03 0.54
CA GLY A 409 3.22 -8.32 -0.03
C GLY A 409 4.06 -9.52 0.44
N ASN A 410 5.23 -9.30 1.04
CA ASN A 410 6.02 -10.37 1.71
C ASN A 410 5.69 -10.53 3.20
N SER A 411 4.72 -9.82 3.75
CA SER A 411 4.28 -10.09 5.13
C SER A 411 3.63 -11.47 5.17
N GLY A 412 4.10 -12.33 6.07
CA GLY A 412 3.73 -13.75 6.14
C GLY A 412 4.62 -14.69 5.31
N SER A 413 5.61 -14.18 4.56
CA SER A 413 6.51 -15.02 3.77
C SER A 413 7.36 -15.94 4.66
N PRO A 414 7.47 -17.25 4.33
CA PRO A 414 8.39 -18.14 5.02
C PRO A 414 9.84 -17.71 4.75
N VAL A 415 10.65 -17.73 5.81
CA VAL A 415 12.10 -17.67 5.75
C VAL A 415 12.62 -19.08 5.96
N VAL A 416 13.42 -19.59 5.03
CA VAL A 416 13.95 -20.95 5.10
C VAL A 416 15.47 -20.96 5.06
N ASN A 417 16.09 -21.92 5.75
CA ASN A 417 17.54 -22.11 5.77
C ASN A 417 18.06 -22.83 4.50
N ALA A 418 19.36 -23.11 4.47
CA ALA A 418 20.01 -23.83 3.36
C ALA A 418 19.48 -25.26 3.13
N MET A 419 18.79 -25.85 4.12
CA MET A 419 18.17 -27.18 4.04
C MET A 419 16.69 -27.11 3.64
N GLY A 420 16.14 -25.90 3.40
CA GLY A 420 14.73 -25.70 3.08
C GLY A 420 13.79 -25.83 4.29
N GLU A 421 14.31 -25.75 5.51
CA GLU A 421 13.51 -25.77 6.73
C GLU A 421 13.05 -24.37 7.12
N LEU A 422 11.83 -24.25 7.64
CA LEU A 422 11.30 -22.98 8.14
C LEU A 422 12.08 -22.54 9.39
N VAL A 423 12.67 -21.35 9.32
CA VAL A 423 13.42 -20.71 10.42
C VAL A 423 12.79 -19.40 10.90
N GLY A 424 11.84 -18.86 10.15
CA GLY A 424 11.10 -17.68 10.58
C GLY A 424 10.01 -17.27 9.61
N ILE A 425 9.29 -16.22 9.98
CA ILE A 425 8.22 -15.63 9.16
C ILE A 425 8.50 -14.14 9.01
N ASN A 426 8.67 -13.68 7.77
CA ASN A 426 8.90 -12.28 7.48
C ASN A 426 7.62 -11.47 7.74
N PHE A 427 7.73 -10.35 8.46
CA PHE A 427 6.56 -9.51 8.72
C PHE A 427 6.78 -8.04 8.37
N ASP A 428 8.02 -7.55 8.38
CA ASP A 428 8.32 -6.14 8.12
C ASP A 428 9.73 -5.93 7.53
N ARG A 429 10.14 -4.68 7.36
CA ARG A 429 11.48 -4.23 6.95
C ARG A 429 11.91 -3.03 7.76
N VAL A 430 13.22 -2.82 7.89
CA VAL A 430 13.74 -1.67 8.64
C VAL A 430 13.38 -0.34 7.98
N TRP A 431 13.27 0.73 8.78
CA TRP A 431 12.92 2.07 8.30
C TRP A 431 13.88 2.58 7.21
N GLU A 432 15.16 2.26 7.33
CA GLU A 432 16.20 2.57 6.36
C GLU A 432 15.95 1.95 4.97
N ASN A 433 15.12 0.90 4.90
CA ASN A 433 14.79 0.18 3.68
C ASN A 433 13.41 0.55 3.10
N VAL A 434 12.71 1.55 3.64
CA VAL A 434 11.37 1.90 3.13
C VAL A 434 11.42 2.29 1.64
N ALA A 435 12.48 2.98 1.21
CA ALA A 435 12.71 3.32 -0.21
C ALA A 435 13.36 2.20 -1.05
N GLY A 436 13.50 0.99 -0.49
CA GLY A 436 14.01 -0.19 -1.21
C GLY A 436 13.20 -0.55 -2.45
N ASP A 437 11.95 -0.08 -2.52
CA ASP A 437 11.07 -0.24 -3.68
C ASP A 437 11.58 0.51 -4.92
N PHE A 438 12.43 1.54 -4.75
CA PHE A 438 13.05 2.30 -5.82
C PHE A 438 14.53 1.93 -6.04
N GLY A 439 15.22 1.48 -5.00
CA GLY A 439 16.60 1.00 -5.10
C GLY A 439 17.06 0.28 -3.83
N PHE A 440 17.60 -0.93 -3.99
CA PHE A 440 18.14 -1.73 -2.89
C PHE A 440 19.49 -1.19 -2.42
N ASN A 441 19.71 -1.09 -1.11
CA ASN A 441 20.97 -0.67 -0.52
C ASN A 441 21.55 -1.79 0.37
N PRO A 442 22.56 -2.56 -0.07
CA PRO A 442 23.07 -3.71 0.69
C PRO A 442 23.61 -3.34 2.09
N ALA A 443 24.03 -2.10 2.30
CA ALA A 443 24.52 -1.63 3.59
C ALA A 443 23.40 -1.46 4.63
N LEU A 444 22.19 -1.12 4.21
CA LEU A 444 21.09 -0.70 5.08
C LEU A 444 19.85 -1.60 4.99
N SER A 445 19.58 -2.18 3.81
CA SER A 445 18.37 -2.95 3.54
C SER A 445 18.35 -4.22 4.39
N ARG A 446 17.40 -4.30 5.33
CA ARG A 446 17.11 -5.49 6.12
C ARG A 446 15.63 -5.77 6.14
N ASN A 447 15.28 -7.04 6.01
CA ASN A 447 13.95 -7.54 6.33
C ASN A 447 13.91 -7.95 7.82
N ILE A 448 12.72 -7.89 8.41
CA ILE A 448 12.48 -8.23 9.82
C ILE A 448 11.55 -9.45 9.86
N SER A 449 12.02 -10.49 10.51
CA SER A 449 11.31 -11.76 10.62
C SER A 449 11.20 -12.19 12.08
N VAL A 450 10.08 -12.82 12.43
CA VAL A 450 9.96 -13.52 13.71
C VAL A 450 10.69 -14.86 13.62
N ASP A 451 11.48 -15.19 14.63
CA ASP A 451 12.20 -16.45 14.75
C ASP A 451 11.23 -17.60 15.03
N ILE A 452 11.40 -18.73 14.35
CA ILE A 452 10.52 -19.88 14.53
C ILE A 452 10.55 -20.41 15.97
N ARG A 453 11.69 -20.28 16.67
CA ARG A 453 11.83 -20.69 18.07
C ARG A 453 10.91 -19.90 18.98
N TYR A 454 10.72 -18.59 18.74
CA TYR A 454 9.79 -17.79 19.53
C TYR A 454 8.33 -18.22 19.32
N LEU A 455 7.96 -18.54 18.07
CA LEU A 455 6.62 -18.97 17.74
C LEU A 455 6.31 -20.33 18.37
N LEU A 456 7.25 -21.27 18.30
CA LEU A 456 7.12 -22.58 18.95
C LEU A 456 7.14 -22.45 20.48
N TRP A 457 7.94 -21.54 21.04
CA TRP A 457 7.95 -21.26 22.48
C TRP A 457 6.61 -20.69 22.97
N LEU A 458 5.95 -19.81 22.20
CA LEU A 458 4.61 -19.33 22.51
C LEU A 458 3.61 -20.50 22.55
N LEU A 459 3.62 -21.36 21.53
CA LEU A 459 2.74 -22.53 21.48
C LEU A 459 2.97 -23.50 22.64
N ASP A 460 4.23 -23.72 23.04
CA ASP A 460 4.58 -24.64 24.12
C ASP A 460 4.33 -24.05 25.51
N ARG A 461 4.89 -22.87 25.78
CA ARG A 461 5.04 -22.32 27.13
C ARG A 461 3.95 -21.32 27.51
N VAL A 462 3.21 -20.79 26.55
CA VAL A 462 2.17 -19.76 26.77
C VAL A 462 0.78 -20.30 26.45
N GLU A 463 0.58 -20.84 25.26
CA GLU A 463 -0.74 -21.29 24.78
C GLU A 463 -1.02 -22.77 25.09
N HIS A 464 0.01 -23.56 25.41
CA HIS A 464 -0.09 -25.01 25.63
C HIS A 464 -0.80 -25.75 24.48
N ALA A 465 -0.47 -25.38 23.24
CA ALA A 465 -1.08 -25.87 22.01
C ALA A 465 -0.46 -27.20 21.54
N ASP A 466 -0.58 -28.24 22.36
CA ASP A 466 0.10 -29.53 22.18
C ASP A 466 -0.27 -30.24 20.87
N GLU A 467 -1.53 -30.14 20.45
CA GLU A 467 -2.00 -30.75 19.19
C GLU A 467 -1.35 -30.10 17.97
N LEU A 468 -1.20 -28.77 17.97
CA LEU A 468 -0.51 -28.05 16.89
C LEU A 468 0.97 -28.37 16.86
N LEU A 469 1.64 -28.43 18.02
CA LEU A 469 3.05 -28.82 18.08
C LEU A 469 3.28 -30.23 17.53
N ARG A 470 2.37 -31.17 17.82
CA ARG A 470 2.42 -32.54 17.28
C ARG A 470 2.22 -32.56 15.77
N GLU A 471 1.24 -31.82 15.26
CA GLU A 471 0.99 -31.68 13.81
C GLU A 471 2.22 -31.09 13.09
N LEU A 472 2.90 -30.13 13.73
CA LEU A 472 4.11 -29.50 13.21
C LEU A 472 5.38 -30.38 13.36
N GLY A 473 5.28 -31.56 13.97
CA GLY A 473 6.43 -32.47 14.17
C GLY A 473 7.42 -32.01 15.25
N VAL A 474 6.96 -31.20 16.21
CA VAL A 474 7.74 -30.67 17.32
C VAL A 474 7.30 -31.38 18.61
N GLU A 475 8.05 -32.39 19.03
CA GLU A 475 7.75 -33.13 20.26
C GLU A 475 8.15 -32.32 21.52
N ARG A 476 7.36 -32.43 22.59
CA ARG A 476 7.80 -32.01 23.92
C ARG A 476 8.82 -33.02 24.43
N GLU A 477 9.94 -32.54 24.95
CA GLU A 477 10.71 -33.38 25.87
C GLU A 477 9.89 -33.49 27.16
N LEU A 478 9.67 -34.73 27.61
CA LEU A 478 8.95 -35.06 28.84
C LEU A 478 9.68 -34.55 30.08
#